data_AF-A0A483KTR5-F1
#
_entry.id   AF-A0A483KTR5-F1
#
_cell.length_a   1.000
_cell.length_b   1.000
_cell.length_c   1.000
_cell.angle_alpha   90.00
_cell.angle_beta   90.00
_cell.angle_gamma   90.00
#
_symmetry.space_group_name_H-M   'P 1'
#
loop_
_entity.id
_entity.type
_entity.pdbx_description
1 polymer ?
#
loop_
_entity_poly.entity_id
_entity_poly.type
_entity_poly.pdbx_seq_one_letter_code
_entity_poly.pdbx_strand_id
1 'polypeptide(L)' 'MREIPDCPVCGSAAEFYFRDYQAGACSGALRCPYEHLRVQDSYWAGGKSKSKIRLIEKWSQQVEQKKGEVKNG' A
#
# COMPACT_ATOMS: atom_id res chain seq x y z
N MET A 1 -5.79 -15.78 6.93
CA MET A 1 -6.25 -14.38 7.12
C MET A 1 -5.87 -13.61 5.87
N ARG A 2 -6.74 -12.77 5.31
CA ARG A 2 -6.29 -11.82 4.26
C ARG A 2 -5.43 -10.77 4.97
N GLU A 3 -4.11 -10.83 4.80
CA GLU A 3 -3.16 -9.92 5.46
C GLU A 3 -3.28 -8.46 5.00
N ILE A 4 -4.03 -8.22 3.91
CA ILE A 4 -4.17 -6.90 3.29
C ILE A 4 -5.66 -6.61 3.10
N PRO A 5 -6.20 -5.52 3.67
CA PRO A 5 -7.59 -5.17 3.47
C PRO A 5 -7.85 -4.75 2.01
N ASP A 6 -9.04 -5.07 1.51
CA ASP A 6 -9.50 -4.63 0.20
C ASP A 6 -9.71 -3.10 0.16
N CYS A 7 -9.70 -2.52 -1.04
CA CYS A 7 -9.93 -1.09 -1.23
C CYS A 7 -11.31 -0.69 -0.67
N PRO A 8 -11.40 0.32 0.21
CA PRO A 8 -12.65 0.74 0.84
C PRO A 8 -13.62 1.43 -0.12
N VAL A 9 -13.14 1.85 -1.30
CA VAL A 9 -13.94 2.57 -2.30
C VAL A 9 -14.59 1.62 -3.29
N CYS A 10 -13.83 0.65 -3.82
CA CYS A 10 -14.31 -0.24 -4.89
C CYS A 10 -14.33 -1.73 -4.52
N GLY A 11 -13.90 -2.10 -3.30
CA GLY A 11 -13.84 -3.48 -2.84
C GLY A 11 -12.79 -4.36 -3.54
N SER A 12 -11.95 -3.79 -4.41
CA SER A 12 -10.92 -4.54 -5.13
C SER A 12 -9.68 -4.80 -4.27
N ALA A 13 -9.03 -5.93 -4.50
CA ALA A 13 -7.79 -6.29 -3.84
C ALA A 13 -6.66 -5.29 -4.18
N ALA A 14 -5.83 -4.98 -3.19
CA ALA A 14 -4.67 -4.13 -3.39
C ALA A 14 -3.52 -4.89 -4.06
N GLU A 15 -2.83 -4.24 -5.00
CA GLU A 15 -1.71 -4.81 -5.74
C GLU A 15 -0.37 -4.20 -5.31
N PHE A 16 0.61 -5.08 -5.07
CA PHE A 16 1.98 -4.64 -4.82
C PHE A 16 2.68 -4.27 -6.13
N TYR A 17 3.37 -3.15 -6.09
CA TYR A 17 4.22 -2.68 -7.16
C TYR A 17 5.62 -2.41 -6.61
N PHE A 18 6.58 -3.28 -6.93
CA PHE A 18 7.98 -3.08 -6.56
C PHE A 18 8.76 -2.65 -7.80
N ARG A 19 9.54 -1.58 -7.65
CA ARG A 19 10.47 -1.09 -8.67
C ARG A 19 11.86 -1.04 -8.08
N ASP A 20 12.70 -1.92 -8.56
CA ASP A 20 14.12 -1.97 -8.23
C ASP A 20 14.87 -1.06 -9.21
N TYR A 21 15.59 -0.04 -8.73
CA TYR A 21 16.43 0.82 -9.58
C TYR A 21 17.88 0.37 -9.50
N GLN A 22 18.60 0.48 -10.63
CA GLN A 22 20.01 0.07 -10.75
C GLN A 22 20.96 0.85 -9.81
N ALA A 23 20.55 2.02 -9.31
CA ALA A 23 21.34 2.84 -8.39
C ALA A 23 21.24 2.43 -6.91
N GLY A 24 20.69 1.26 -6.58
CA GLY A 24 20.59 0.74 -5.21
C GLY A 24 19.41 1.31 -4.38
N ALA A 25 18.74 2.33 -4.90
CA ALA A 25 17.43 2.76 -4.41
C ALA A 25 16.34 1.85 -5.00
N CYS A 26 15.53 1.25 -4.16
CA CYS A 26 14.34 0.52 -4.55
C CYS A 26 13.10 1.25 -4.02
N SER A 27 11.96 0.99 -4.62
CA SER A 27 10.68 1.51 -4.13
C SER A 27 9.63 0.43 -4.20
N GLY A 28 8.79 0.36 -3.19
CA GLY A 28 7.60 -0.46 -3.17
C GLY A 28 6.38 0.44 -3.06
N ALA A 29 5.29 0.02 -3.66
CA ALA A 29 4.00 0.65 -3.54
C ALA A 29 2.93 -0.43 -3.39
N LEU A 30 1.84 -0.07 -2.73
CA LEU A 30 0.64 -0.89 -2.65
C LEU A 30 -0.52 0.02 -3.08
N ARG A 31 -1.22 -0.37 -4.16
CA ARG A 31 -2.24 0.47 -4.79
C ARG A 31 -3.50 -0.31 -5.12
N CYS A 32 -4.60 0.41 -5.18
CA CYS A 32 -5.82 -0.07 -5.81
C CYS A 32 -5.62 -0.12 -7.35
N PRO A 33 -6.08 -1.18 -8.05
CA PRO A 33 -6.02 -1.24 -9.52
C PRO A 33 -6.76 -0.07 -10.19
N TYR A 34 -7.81 0.43 -9.55
CA TYR A 34 -8.57 1.61 -9.98
C TYR A 34 -8.06 2.94 -9.41
N GLU A 35 -6.84 2.97 -8.86
CA GLU A 35 -6.15 4.19 -8.39
C GLU A 35 -6.86 5.04 -7.31
N HIS A 36 -7.90 4.53 -6.66
CA HIS A 36 -8.56 5.23 -5.53
C HIS A 36 -7.65 5.53 -4.34
N LEU A 37 -6.75 4.58 -4.03
CA LEU A 37 -5.80 4.65 -2.92
C LEU A 37 -4.44 4.12 -3.40
N ARG A 38 -3.38 4.74 -2.90
CA ARG A 38 -1.98 4.33 -3.13
C ARG A 38 -1.12 4.70 -1.93
N VAL A 39 -0.30 3.75 -1.50
CA VAL A 39 0.82 3.98 -0.57
C VAL A 39 2.13 3.65 -1.26
N GLN A 40 3.18 4.39 -0.93
CA GLN A 40 4.54 4.15 -1.43
C GLN A 40 5.53 4.19 -0.26
N ASP A 41 6.60 3.42 -0.41
CA ASP A 41 7.71 3.33 0.51
C ASP A 41 9.02 3.18 -0.29
N SER A 42 10.03 3.95 0.08
CA SER A 42 11.36 3.89 -0.53
C SER A 42 12.27 3.07 0.36
N TYR A 43 13.00 2.12 -0.20
CA TYR A 43 13.90 1.24 0.55
C TYR A 43 15.21 1.04 -0.19
N TRP A 44 16.29 0.80 0.56
CA TRP A 44 17.59 0.44 0.00
C TRP A 44 17.69 -1.06 -0.28
N ALA A 45 18.59 -1.45 -1.17
CA ALA A 45 18.88 -2.86 -1.48
C ALA A 45 19.01 -3.71 -0.19
N GLY A 46 18.23 -4.79 -0.10
CA GLY A 46 18.12 -5.64 1.10
C GLY A 46 16.97 -5.28 2.06
N GLY A 47 16.34 -4.11 1.90
CA GLY A 47 15.23 -3.63 2.74
C GLY A 47 13.82 -4.07 2.34
N LYS A 48 13.68 -4.91 1.30
CA LYS A 48 12.38 -5.24 0.66
C LYS A 48 11.34 -5.78 1.64
N SER A 49 11.73 -6.71 2.52
CA SER A 49 10.81 -7.30 3.49
C SER A 49 10.28 -6.28 4.50
N LYS A 50 11.15 -5.40 5.01
CA LYS A 50 10.75 -4.30 5.91
C LYS A 50 9.84 -3.30 5.19
N SER A 51 10.14 -3.00 3.94
CA SER A 51 9.30 -2.11 3.12
C SER A 51 7.92 -2.71 2.86
N LYS A 52 7.84 -4.02 2.59
CA LYS A 52 6.56 -4.71 2.42
C LYS A 52 5.68 -4.61 3.67
N ILE A 53 6.24 -4.82 4.86
CA ILE A 53 5.52 -4.67 6.14
C ILE A 53 5.01 -3.24 6.28
N ARG A 54 5.88 -2.24 6.09
CA ARG A 54 5.49 -0.82 6.14
C ARG A 54 4.41 -0.44 5.13
N LEU A 55 4.44 -1.02 3.93
CA LEU A 55 3.42 -0.78 2.91
C LEU A 55 2.06 -1.34 3.34
N ILE A 56 2.03 -2.54 3.94
CA ILE A 56 0.79 -3.13 4.47
C ILE A 56 0.25 -2.28 5.62
N GLU A 57 1.09 -1.87 6.57
CA GLU A 57 0.69 -1.00 7.68
C GLU A 57 0.14 0.34 7.20
N LYS A 58 0.86 1.03 6.29
CA LYS A 58 0.41 2.29 5.69
C LYS A 58 -0.92 2.11 4.93
N TRP A 59 -1.09 0.99 4.23
CA TRP A 59 -2.30 0.70 3.48
C TRP A 59 -3.48 0.49 4.42
N SER A 60 -3.34 -0.37 5.44
CA SER A 60 -4.39 -0.59 6.44
C SER A 60 -4.81 0.70 7.12
N GLN A 61 -3.85 1.54 7.55
CA GLN A 61 -4.14 2.84 8.13
C GLN A 61 -4.90 3.76 7.16
N GLN A 62 -4.51 3.82 5.88
CA GLN A 62 -5.25 4.61 4.90
C GLN A 62 -6.66 4.06 4.66
N VAL A 63 -6.81 2.73 4.59
CA VAL A 63 -8.11 2.09 4.40
C VAL A 63 -9.03 2.40 5.57
N GLU A 64 -8.53 2.31 6.81
CA GLU A 64 -9.29 2.62 8.02
C GLU A 64 -9.68 4.09 8.09
N GLN A 65 -8.75 5.01 7.81
CA GLN A 65 -9.03 6.45 7.72
C GLN A 65 -10.12 6.73 6.70
N LYS A 66 -10.01 6.17 5.48
CA LYS A 66 -11.00 6.35 4.42
C LYS A 66 -12.37 5.81 4.80
N LYS A 67 -12.44 4.66 5.48
CA LYS A 67 -13.69 4.07 6.00
C LYS A 67 -14.33 4.93 7.09
N GLY A 68 -13.51 5.58 7.93
CA GLY A 68 -13.96 6.49 8.98
C GLY A 68 -14.51 7.80 8.43
N GLU A 69 -13.89 8.35 7.37
CA GLU A 69 -14.36 9.57 6.71
C GLU A 69 -15.77 9.43 6.11
N VAL A 70 -16.16 8.25 5.60
CA VAL A 70 -17.50 8.05 5.01
C VAL A 70 -18.64 8.16 6.05
N LYS A 71 -18.35 8.22 7.35
CA LYS A 71 -19.38 8.26 8.41
C LYS A 71 -19.75 9.67 8.90
N ASN A 72 -19.18 10.73 8.32
CA ASN A 72 -19.59 12.11 8.57
C ASN A 72 -20.16 12.73 7.28
N GLY A 73 -21.43 12.47 7.02
CA GLY A 73 -22.20 13.05 5.91
C GLY A 73 -23.68 12.83 6.10
#